data_AF-A0A9W7ANC8-F1
#
_entry.id   AF-A0A9W7ANC8-F1
#
_cell.length_a   1.000
_cell.length_b   1.000
_cell.length_c   1.000
_cell.angle_alpha   90.00
_cell.angle_beta   90.00
_cell.angle_gamma   90.00
#
_symmetry.space_group_name_H-M   'P 1'
#
loop_
_entity.id
_entity.type
_entity.pdbx_description
1 polymer ?
#
loop_
_entity_poly.entity_id
_entity_poly.type
_entity_poly.pdbx_seq_one_letter_code
_entity_poly.pdbx_strand_id
1 'polypeptide(L)'
;MQPNRNGLSGVDLFRRIPTDLTEATSLGAIMSILCLLTMLTLFTTELLSFLTSDLSTQVSLDTVDANQIRINFNVTFLDLHCDFLSVDVLDSLGTNRQNITKNVEKWQIDENGKKRIFSGRNKDVREVKSEDHDMTLEQMHENGVHAVDVTKDNWEGFMGERDNAFVDFYAPWCIWCQRLHPTWEQVREIFYGGE
;
A
#
# COMPACT_ATOMS: atom_id res chain seq x y z
N MET A 1 16.27 51.12 -70.69
CA MET A 1 15.27 50.79 -69.65
C MET A 1 15.92 49.87 -68.62
N GLN A 2 16.34 50.38 -67.46
CA GLN A 2 16.85 49.54 -66.38
C GLN A 2 15.69 49.15 -65.45
N PRO A 3 15.50 47.87 -65.08
CA PRO A 3 14.53 47.50 -64.08
C PRO A 3 15.12 47.73 -62.67
N ASN A 4 14.34 48.44 -61.87
CA ASN A 4 14.58 48.76 -60.47
C ASN A 4 14.74 47.47 -59.63
N ARG A 5 15.93 47.24 -59.04
CA ARG A 5 16.19 46.07 -58.18
C ARG A 5 15.98 46.46 -56.71
N ASN A 6 14.85 46.03 -56.16
CA ASN A 6 14.55 46.14 -54.74
C ASN A 6 15.48 45.19 -53.92
N GLY A 7 16.32 45.79 -53.07
CA GLY A 7 16.39 45.52 -51.62
C GLY A 7 17.00 44.22 -51.06
N LEU A 8 17.36 43.21 -51.85
CA LEU A 8 17.84 41.92 -51.30
C LEU A 8 19.16 41.40 -51.91
N SER A 9 20.00 42.28 -52.47
CA SER A 9 21.24 41.87 -53.14
C SER A 9 22.39 41.44 -52.20
N GLY A 10 22.18 41.37 -50.88
CA GLY A 10 23.24 41.18 -49.89
C GLY A 10 23.31 39.80 -49.22
N VAL A 11 22.39 38.88 -49.52
CA VAL A 11 22.29 37.56 -48.86
C VAL A 11 22.64 36.38 -49.78
N ASP A 12 23.31 36.64 -50.90
CA ASP A 12 23.66 35.62 -51.91
C ASP A 12 25.15 35.23 -51.75
N LEU A 13 25.43 34.19 -50.95
CA LEU A 13 26.79 33.76 -50.54
C LEU A 13 27.58 33.06 -51.68
N PHE A 14 26.99 32.88 -52.87
CA PHE A 14 27.60 32.11 -53.97
C PHE A 14 27.77 32.92 -55.27
N ARG A 15 28.86 32.64 -55.99
CA ARG A 15 29.18 33.24 -57.30
C ARG A 15 28.16 32.76 -58.33
N ARG A 16 27.34 33.68 -58.86
CA ARG A 16 26.36 33.36 -59.92
C ARG A 16 27.05 32.82 -61.16
N ILE A 17 26.60 31.67 -61.62
CA ILE A 17 26.99 31.08 -62.90
C ILE A 17 26.37 31.95 -64.01
N PRO A 18 27.10 32.27 -65.09
CA PRO A 18 26.55 33.07 -66.18
C PRO A 18 25.30 32.40 -66.75
N THR A 19 24.27 33.21 -67.00
CA THR A 19 22.91 32.77 -67.36
C THR A 19 22.82 31.98 -68.66
N ASP A 20 23.87 32.02 -69.49
CA ASP A 20 23.97 31.30 -70.77
C ASP A 20 24.25 29.79 -70.60
N LEU A 21 24.59 29.34 -69.39
CA LEU A 21 24.84 27.92 -69.06
C LEU A 21 23.73 27.29 -68.19
N THR A 22 22.68 28.06 -67.87
CA THR A 22 21.59 27.64 -66.99
C THR A 22 20.25 27.78 -67.71
N GLU A 23 19.65 26.67 -68.16
CA GLU A 23 18.26 26.69 -68.60
C GLU A 23 17.32 26.56 -67.40
N ALA A 24 16.43 27.53 -67.22
CA ALA A 24 15.43 27.49 -66.17
C ALA A 24 14.38 26.41 -66.50
N THR A 25 14.42 25.28 -65.81
CA THR A 25 13.43 24.20 -65.99
C THR A 25 12.18 24.48 -65.14
N SER A 26 11.03 24.66 -65.79
CA SER A 26 9.73 24.91 -65.13
C SER A 26 9.32 23.79 -64.15
N LEU A 27 9.69 22.54 -64.47
CA LEU A 27 9.45 21.37 -63.62
C LEU A 27 10.24 21.44 -62.30
N GLY A 28 11.50 21.87 -62.35
CA GLY A 28 12.34 22.04 -61.16
C GLY A 28 11.81 23.13 -60.22
N ALA A 29 11.24 24.20 -60.79
CA ALA A 29 10.56 25.25 -60.01
C ALA A 29 9.32 24.71 -59.29
N ILE A 30 8.48 23.92 -59.97
CA ILE A 30 7.29 23.29 -59.37
C ILE A 30 7.70 22.33 -58.24
N MET A 31 8.70 21.48 -58.46
CA MET A 31 9.20 20.55 -57.44
C MET A 31 9.77 21.29 -56.21
N SER A 32 10.46 22.42 -56.42
CA SER A 32 11.00 23.24 -55.32
C SER A 32 9.87 23.90 -54.52
N ILE A 33 8.82 24.38 -55.18
CA ILE A 33 7.63 24.95 -54.53
C ILE A 33 6.90 23.87 -53.71
N LEU A 34 6.69 22.69 -54.28
CA LEU A 34 6.08 21.56 -53.56
C LEU A 34 6.91 21.17 -52.33
N CYS A 35 8.24 21.10 -52.46
CA CYS A 35 9.13 20.81 -51.33
C CYS A 35 9.00 21.87 -50.21
N LEU A 36 9.03 23.17 -50.57
CA LEU A 36 8.84 24.25 -49.59
C LEU A 36 7.47 24.21 -48.91
N LEU A 37 6.41 23.90 -49.65
CA LEU A 37 5.07 23.73 -49.09
C LEU A 37 5.03 22.56 -48.11
N THR A 38 5.60 21.41 -48.46
CA THR A 38 5.64 20.25 -47.56
C THR A 38 6.43 20.54 -46.29
N MET A 39 7.58 21.20 -46.40
CA MET A 39 8.40 21.61 -45.25
C MET A 39 7.65 22.60 -44.34
N LEU A 40 6.94 23.58 -44.92
CA LEU A 40 6.13 24.53 -44.16
C LEU A 40 4.99 23.81 -43.43
N THR A 41 4.29 22.89 -44.09
CA THR A 41 3.20 22.13 -43.47
C THR A 41 3.70 21.30 -42.28
N LEU A 42 4.80 20.56 -42.45
CA LEU A 42 5.39 19.75 -41.37
C LEU A 42 5.83 20.63 -40.19
N PHE A 43 6.46 21.77 -40.48
CA PHE A 43 6.86 22.71 -39.43
C PHE A 43 5.65 23.24 -38.66
N THR A 44 4.56 23.61 -39.34
CA THR A 44 3.36 24.10 -38.67
C THR A 44 2.67 23.03 -37.83
N THR A 45 2.62 21.78 -38.29
CA THR A 45 1.99 20.69 -37.53
C THR A 45 2.79 20.34 -36.28
N GLU A 46 4.12 20.26 -36.40
CA GLU A 46 5.01 20.02 -35.26
C GLU A 46 4.95 21.18 -34.26
N LEU A 47 4.96 22.43 -34.75
CA LEU A 47 4.88 23.59 -33.88
C LEU A 47 3.55 23.64 -33.10
N LEU A 48 2.43 23.32 -33.75
CA LEU A 48 1.13 23.24 -33.09
C LEU A 48 1.09 22.06 -32.10
N SER A 49 1.68 20.92 -32.43
CA SER A 49 1.82 19.78 -31.51
C SER A 49 2.66 20.14 -30.29
N PHE A 50 3.75 20.89 -30.48
CA PHE A 50 4.62 21.36 -29.40
C PHE A 50 3.94 22.42 -28.52
N LEU A 51 3.14 23.31 -29.12
CA LEU A 51 2.36 24.32 -28.37
C LEU A 51 1.15 23.71 -27.65
N THR A 52 0.66 22.55 -28.10
CA THR A 52 -0.41 21.83 -27.41
C THR A 52 0.18 21.12 -26.20
N SER A 53 -0.19 21.56 -25.00
CA SER A 53 0.21 20.88 -23.77
C SER A 53 -0.59 19.60 -23.62
N ASP A 54 0.08 18.45 -23.69
CA ASP A 54 -0.54 17.16 -23.35
C ASP A 54 -0.52 16.97 -21.83
N LEU A 55 -1.69 16.72 -21.24
CA LEU A 55 -1.82 16.56 -19.81
C LEU A 55 -1.50 15.10 -19.43
N SER A 56 -0.22 14.79 -19.28
CA SER A 56 0.21 13.48 -18.81
C SER A 56 0.08 13.38 -17.29
N THR A 57 -0.88 12.59 -16.81
CA THR A 57 -1.07 12.31 -15.39
C THR A 57 -0.07 11.25 -14.92
N GLN A 58 1.12 11.69 -14.50
CA GLN A 58 2.08 10.79 -13.88
C GLN A 58 1.81 10.66 -12.38
N VAL A 59 1.65 9.42 -11.91
CA VAL A 59 1.68 9.09 -10.49
C VAL A 59 3.12 9.22 -10.02
N SER A 60 3.42 10.29 -9.31
CA SER A 60 4.71 10.48 -8.64
C SER A 60 4.59 10.04 -7.20
N LEU A 61 5.60 9.32 -6.71
CA LEU A 61 5.72 9.00 -5.29
C LEU A 61 6.08 10.30 -4.57
N ASP A 62 5.19 10.76 -3.70
CA ASP A 62 5.49 11.90 -2.84
C ASP A 62 6.66 11.50 -1.92
N THR A 63 7.83 12.10 -2.15
CA THR A 63 9.08 11.84 -1.41
C THR A 63 9.22 12.78 -0.22
N VAL A 64 8.27 13.70 -0.05
CA VAL A 64 8.11 14.39 1.22
C VAL A 64 7.52 13.36 2.17
N ASP A 65 8.19 13.12 3.31
CA ASP A 65 7.61 12.41 4.44
C ASP A 65 6.32 13.14 4.83
N ALA A 66 5.22 12.74 4.19
CA ALA A 66 3.92 13.30 4.42
C ALA A 66 3.61 13.00 5.88
N ASN A 67 3.55 14.07 6.66
CA ASN A 67 3.14 14.05 8.06
C ASN A 67 2.00 13.05 8.28
N GLN A 68 2.08 12.32 9.38
CA GLN A 68 1.05 11.36 9.82
C GLN A 68 -0.36 11.91 9.55
N ILE A 69 -1.13 11.19 8.74
CA ILE A 69 -2.50 11.59 8.41
C ILE A 69 -3.35 11.47 9.67
N ARG A 70 -4.00 12.57 10.05
CA ARG A 70 -4.92 12.57 11.20
C ARG A 70 -6.27 11.95 10.80
N ILE A 71 -6.52 10.75 11.28
CA ILE A 71 -7.81 10.06 11.11
C ILE A 71 -8.70 10.37 12.32
N ASN A 72 -9.86 10.98 12.09
CA ASN A 72 -10.89 11.16 13.13
C ASN A 72 -12.08 10.25 12.77
N PHE A 73 -12.46 9.35 13.68
CA PHE A 73 -13.58 8.44 13.48
C PHE A 73 -14.48 8.41 14.71
N ASN A 74 -15.76 8.13 14.50
CA ASN A 74 -16.76 7.91 15.56
C ASN A 74 -17.63 6.73 15.13
N VAL A 75 -17.42 5.58 15.77
CA VAL A 75 -18.11 4.33 15.45
C VAL A 75 -18.78 3.82 16.72
N THR A 76 -20.02 3.33 16.59
CA THR A 76 -20.82 2.80 17.69
C THR A 76 -21.09 1.32 17.47
N PHE A 77 -20.86 0.51 18.49
CA PHE A 77 -21.17 -0.92 18.52
C PHE A 77 -22.22 -1.16 19.61
N LEU A 78 -23.40 -1.66 19.23
CA LEU A 78 -24.53 -1.81 20.17
C LEU A 78 -24.42 -3.08 21.04
N ASP A 79 -23.90 -4.17 20.47
CA ASP A 79 -23.80 -5.49 21.15
C ASP A 79 -22.37 -5.86 21.55
N LEU A 80 -21.44 -4.88 21.62
CA LEU A 80 -20.04 -5.13 21.97
C LEU A 80 -19.55 -4.18 23.08
N HIS A 81 -19.03 -4.75 24.15
CA HIS A 81 -18.46 -3.98 25.27
C HIS A 81 -17.13 -3.32 24.90
N CYS A 82 -16.88 -2.11 25.43
CA CYS A 82 -15.68 -1.32 25.11
C CYS A 82 -14.35 -2.01 25.48
N ASP A 83 -14.36 -2.92 26.45
CA ASP A 83 -13.16 -3.65 26.92
C ASP A 83 -12.59 -4.59 25.85
N PHE A 84 -13.44 -5.10 24.95
CA PHE A 84 -13.03 -6.04 23.90
C PHE A 84 -12.68 -5.35 22.57
N LEU A 85 -12.91 -4.04 22.46
CA LEU A 85 -12.66 -3.30 21.22
C LEU A 85 -11.16 -2.95 21.12
N SER A 86 -10.46 -3.42 20.09
CA SER A 86 -9.13 -2.92 19.72
C SER A 86 -9.20 -2.03 18.48
N VAL A 87 -8.20 -1.17 18.29
CA VAL A 87 -8.04 -0.36 17.09
C VAL A 87 -6.61 -0.56 16.59
N ASP A 88 -6.51 -1.15 15.40
CA ASP A 88 -5.25 -1.52 14.77
C ASP A 88 -5.11 -0.79 13.43
N VAL A 89 -3.88 -0.37 13.09
CA VAL A 89 -3.58 0.32 11.84
C VAL A 89 -2.58 -0.51 11.05
N LEU A 90 -2.98 -0.88 9.84
CA LEU A 90 -2.15 -1.58 8.87
C LEU A 90 -1.90 -0.67 7.66
N ASP A 91 -0.64 -0.42 7.35
CA ASP A 91 -0.23 0.24 6.10
C ASP A 91 0.08 -0.80 5.01
N SER A 92 -0.12 -0.41 3.76
CA SER A 92 0.35 -1.09 2.55
C SER A 92 1.85 -1.44 2.57
N LEU A 93 2.66 -0.67 3.31
CA LEU A 93 4.09 -0.92 3.52
C LEU A 93 4.38 -2.02 4.56
N GLY A 94 3.35 -2.68 5.10
CA GLY A 94 3.49 -3.78 6.05
C GLY A 94 3.81 -3.35 7.47
N THR A 95 3.86 -2.04 7.76
CA THR A 95 3.93 -1.55 9.13
C THR A 95 2.58 -1.77 9.80
N ASN A 96 2.53 -2.67 10.78
CA ASN A 96 1.36 -2.92 11.59
C ASN A 96 1.57 -2.26 12.96
N ARG A 97 0.68 -1.34 13.33
CA ARG A 97 0.60 -0.80 14.70
C ARG A 97 -0.66 -1.36 15.35
N GLN A 98 -0.46 -2.29 16.27
CA GLN A 98 -1.53 -2.89 17.06
C GLN A 98 -1.82 -2.04 18.31
N ASN A 99 -3.07 -2.04 18.79
CA ASN A 99 -3.47 -1.45 20.07
C ASN A 99 -3.19 0.06 20.22
N ILE A 100 -3.53 0.86 19.21
CA ILE A 100 -3.38 2.33 19.27
C ILE A 100 -4.40 2.91 20.25
N THR A 101 -4.00 3.05 21.52
CA THR A 101 -4.91 3.46 22.61
C THR A 101 -4.70 4.92 23.06
N LYS A 102 -3.58 5.55 22.69
CA LYS A 102 -3.18 6.89 23.21
C LYS A 102 -4.14 8.03 22.83
N ASN A 103 -4.91 7.88 21.76
CA ASN A 103 -5.80 8.93 21.24
C ASN A 103 -7.22 8.41 20.94
N VAL A 104 -7.58 7.24 21.47
CA VAL A 104 -8.91 6.63 21.28
C VAL A 104 -9.66 6.64 22.61
N GLU A 105 -10.75 7.41 22.64
CA GLU A 105 -11.66 7.45 23.78
C GLU A 105 -12.84 6.51 23.55
N LYS A 106 -13.05 5.60 24.50
CA LYS A 106 -14.18 4.66 24.50
C LYS A 106 -15.21 5.09 25.55
N TRP A 107 -16.47 4.99 25.18
CA TRP A 107 -17.61 5.41 25.98
C TRP A 107 -18.64 4.30 25.90
N GLN A 108 -19.16 3.86 27.04
CA GLN A 108 -20.36 3.03 27.04
C GLN A 108 -21.57 3.88 26.66
N ILE A 109 -22.45 3.32 25.84
CA ILE A 109 -23.64 3.97 25.33
C ILE A 109 -24.87 3.21 25.85
N ASP A 110 -25.90 3.96 26.22
CA ASP A 110 -27.19 3.43 26.67
C ASP A 110 -28.07 2.99 25.49
N GLU A 111 -29.16 2.25 25.73
CA GLU A 111 -30.11 1.83 24.66
C GLU A 111 -30.63 3.01 23.83
N ASN A 112 -30.66 4.21 24.44
CA ASN A 112 -31.09 5.45 23.79
C ASN A 112 -29.96 6.17 23.02
N GLY A 113 -28.81 5.53 22.79
CA GLY A 113 -27.67 6.15 22.10
C GLY A 113 -26.94 7.22 22.92
N LYS A 114 -27.24 7.35 24.22
CA LYS A 114 -26.66 8.37 25.10
C LYS A 114 -25.45 7.83 25.86
N LYS A 115 -24.36 8.61 25.89
CA LYS A 115 -23.14 8.26 26.63
C LYS A 115 -23.45 8.12 28.13
N ARG A 116 -23.07 6.99 28.74
CA ARG A 116 -23.10 6.81 30.20
C ARG A 116 -21.88 7.50 30.81
N ILE A 117 -22.07 8.18 31.95
CA ILE A 117 -21.04 9.04 32.60
C ILE A 117 -19.87 8.24 33.21
N PHE A 118 -19.97 6.90 33.22
CA PHE A 118 -18.88 6.04 33.67
C PHE A 118 -17.86 5.84 32.55
N SER A 119 -16.89 6.75 32.45
CA SER A 119 -15.69 6.54 31.65
C SER A 119 -14.87 5.44 32.32
N GLY A 120 -15.04 4.21 31.86
CA GLY A 120 -14.07 3.16 32.13
C GLY A 120 -12.72 3.70 31.69
N ARG A 121 -11.79 3.88 32.65
CA ARG A 121 -10.40 4.21 32.33
C ARG A 121 -9.98 3.28 31.18
N ASN A 122 -9.38 3.82 30.12
CA ASN A 122 -8.54 3.02 29.24
C ASN A 122 -7.54 2.33 30.18
N LYS A 123 -7.85 1.10 30.60
CA LYS A 123 -6.90 0.25 31.28
C LYS A 123 -5.81 0.11 30.24
N ASP A 124 -4.59 0.54 30.55
CA ASP A 124 -3.46 0.35 29.65
C ASP A 124 -3.42 -1.14 29.33
N VAL A 125 -3.98 -1.52 28.18
CA VAL A 125 -3.88 -2.87 27.65
C VAL A 125 -2.43 -2.92 27.25
N ARG A 126 -1.61 -3.58 28.08
CA ARG A 126 -0.23 -3.86 27.73
C ARG A 126 -0.26 -4.43 26.33
N GLU A 127 0.50 -3.84 25.42
CA GLU A 127 0.77 -4.46 24.12
C GLU A 127 1.07 -5.93 24.41
N VAL A 128 0.22 -6.82 23.91
CA VAL A 128 0.62 -8.21 23.73
C VAL A 128 1.69 -8.11 22.66
N LYS A 129 2.93 -7.89 23.08
CA LYS A 129 4.06 -8.20 22.23
C LYS A 129 3.88 -9.68 21.96
N SER A 130 3.54 -10.01 20.72
CA SER A 130 3.91 -11.30 20.18
C SER A 130 5.42 -11.32 20.35
N GLU A 131 5.89 -11.88 21.47
CA GLU A 131 7.28 -12.25 21.56
C GLU A 131 7.44 -13.23 20.42
N ASP A 132 8.21 -12.84 19.41
CA ASP A 132 8.72 -13.73 18.38
C ASP A 132 9.65 -14.71 19.12
N HIS A 133 9.06 -15.59 19.93
CA HIS A 133 9.72 -16.76 20.45
C HIS A 133 9.86 -17.69 19.26
N ASP A 134 10.86 -17.40 18.44
CA ASP A 134 11.48 -18.31 17.49
C ASP A 134 12.24 -19.39 18.28
N MET A 135 11.58 -20.00 19.26
CA MET A 135 12.02 -21.25 19.84
C MET A 135 11.53 -22.33 18.88
N THR A 136 12.47 -23.11 18.36
CA THR A 136 12.11 -24.26 17.53
C THR A 136 11.36 -25.29 18.37
N LEU A 137 10.43 -26.04 17.75
CA LEU A 137 9.70 -27.15 18.41
C LEU A 137 10.64 -28.08 19.22
N GLU A 138 11.84 -28.32 18.67
CA GLU A 138 12.89 -29.13 19.31
C GLU A 138 13.39 -28.55 20.64
N GLN A 139 13.46 -27.22 20.78
CA GLN A 139 13.87 -26.54 22.01
C GLN A 139 12.75 -26.52 23.06
N MET A 140 11.48 -26.50 22.64
CA MET A 140 10.35 -26.59 23.57
C MET A 140 10.18 -28.01 24.14
N HIS A 141 10.57 -29.03 23.38
CA HIS A 141 10.44 -30.44 23.77
C HIS A 141 11.53 -30.91 24.75
N GLU A 142 12.61 -30.15 24.94
CA GLU A 142 13.71 -30.49 25.87
C GLU A 142 13.25 -30.48 27.35
N ASN A 143 12.22 -29.69 27.67
CA ASN A 143 11.66 -29.59 29.03
C ASN A 143 10.63 -30.68 29.37
N GLY A 144 10.24 -31.53 28.41
CA GLY A 144 9.32 -32.66 28.61
C GLY A 144 7.86 -32.28 28.91
N VAL A 145 7.47 -31.02 28.70
CA VAL A 145 6.11 -30.53 28.92
C VAL A 145 5.37 -30.46 27.58
N HIS A 146 4.49 -31.42 27.32
CA HIS A 146 3.68 -31.49 26.10
C HIS A 146 2.20 -31.37 26.42
N ALA A 147 1.35 -30.89 25.51
CA ALA A 147 -0.11 -30.99 25.68
C ALA A 147 -0.54 -32.47 25.93
N VAL A 148 -1.54 -32.72 26.78
CA VAL A 148 -2.06 -34.09 26.96
C VAL A 148 -2.86 -34.45 25.72
N ASP A 149 -2.51 -35.55 25.06
CA ASP A 149 -3.33 -36.11 23.99
C ASP A 149 -4.60 -36.73 24.58
N VAL A 150 -5.73 -36.13 24.23
CA VAL A 150 -7.05 -36.58 24.66
C VAL A 150 -7.69 -37.39 23.52
N THR A 151 -7.93 -38.66 23.79
CA THR A 151 -8.62 -39.61 22.90
C THR A 151 -9.98 -39.95 23.48
N LYS A 152 -10.80 -40.71 22.73
CA LYS A 152 -12.13 -41.14 23.21
C LYS A 152 -12.05 -41.93 24.51
N ASP A 153 -10.95 -42.65 24.74
CA ASP A 153 -10.81 -43.55 25.87
C ASP A 153 -10.46 -42.83 27.18
N ASN A 154 -9.87 -41.63 27.11
CA ASN A 154 -9.45 -40.85 28.29
C ASN A 154 -10.28 -39.57 28.50
N TRP A 155 -11.25 -39.28 27.62
CA TRP A 155 -12.07 -38.06 27.64
C TRP A 155 -12.83 -37.86 28.96
N GLU A 156 -13.53 -38.90 29.43
CA GLU A 156 -14.36 -38.79 30.64
C GLU A 156 -13.52 -38.56 31.90
N GLY A 157 -12.36 -39.23 32.00
CA GLY A 157 -11.41 -39.01 33.09
C GLY A 157 -10.79 -37.61 33.05
N PHE A 158 -10.42 -37.14 31.84
CA PHE A 158 -9.85 -35.82 31.64
C PHE A 158 -10.81 -34.69 32.03
N MET A 159 -12.10 -34.83 31.70
CA MET A 159 -13.13 -33.85 32.02
C MET A 159 -13.62 -33.94 33.47
N GLY A 160 -13.54 -35.10 34.11
CA GLY A 160 -13.97 -35.27 35.51
C GLY A 160 -13.00 -34.72 36.55
N GLU A 161 -11.73 -34.54 36.18
CA GLU A 161 -10.66 -34.14 37.11
C GLU A 161 -10.46 -32.62 37.22
N ARG A 162 -11.04 -31.82 36.31
CA ARG A 162 -10.73 -30.37 36.18
C ARG A 162 -12.00 -29.54 36.03
N ASP A 163 -12.07 -28.41 36.76
CA ASP A 163 -13.20 -27.48 36.68
C ASP A 163 -13.26 -26.72 35.34
N ASN A 164 -12.11 -26.51 34.70
CA ASN A 164 -12.00 -25.85 33.40
C ASN A 164 -10.92 -26.54 32.55
N ALA A 165 -11.25 -26.82 31.29
CA ALA A 165 -10.33 -27.43 30.33
C ALA A 165 -10.31 -26.63 29.02
N PHE A 166 -9.11 -26.39 28.50
CA PHE A 166 -8.90 -25.91 27.15
C PHE A 166 -8.52 -27.08 26.26
N VAL A 167 -9.26 -27.28 25.17
CA VAL A 167 -9.08 -28.39 24.23
C VAL A 167 -8.93 -27.84 22.82
N ASP A 168 -7.83 -28.20 22.14
CA ASP A 168 -7.62 -27.90 20.73
C ASP A 168 -8.09 -29.09 19.89
N PHE A 169 -9.18 -28.88 19.15
CA PHE A 169 -9.69 -29.86 18.19
C PHE A 169 -9.03 -29.62 16.84
N TYR A 170 -7.97 -30.37 16.57
CA TYR A 170 -7.14 -30.15 15.39
C TYR A 170 -7.18 -31.34 14.41
N ALA A 171 -6.65 -31.08 13.21
CA ALA A 171 -6.39 -32.12 12.21
C ALA A 171 -4.91 -32.09 11.80
N PRO A 172 -4.23 -33.24 11.71
CA PRO A 172 -2.78 -33.29 11.50
C PRO A 172 -2.34 -32.77 10.11
N TRP A 173 -3.27 -32.73 9.15
CA TRP A 173 -3.01 -32.24 7.78
C TRP A 173 -3.32 -30.75 7.59
N CYS A 174 -3.87 -30.08 8.60
CA CYS A 174 -4.23 -28.67 8.50
C CYS A 174 -3.03 -27.78 8.79
N ILE A 175 -2.63 -26.96 7.82
CA ILE A 175 -1.49 -26.03 7.94
C ILE A 175 -1.70 -25.01 9.08
N TRP A 176 -2.94 -24.54 9.28
CA TRP A 176 -3.25 -23.61 10.35
C TRP A 176 -3.11 -24.26 11.74
N CYS A 177 -3.52 -25.52 11.88
CA CYS A 177 -3.35 -26.29 13.10
C CYS A 177 -1.86 -26.55 13.39
N GLN A 178 -1.08 -26.90 12.37
CA GLN A 178 0.37 -27.11 12.51
C GLN A 178 1.09 -25.84 12.96
N ARG A 179 0.65 -24.67 12.49
CA ARG A 179 1.19 -23.37 12.94
C ARG A 179 0.80 -23.03 14.38
N LEU A 180 -0.39 -23.43 14.82
CA LEU A 180 -0.86 -23.21 16.18
C LEU A 180 -0.20 -24.18 17.19
N HIS A 181 0.17 -25.38 16.75
CA HIS A 181 0.75 -26.44 17.59
C HIS A 181 1.84 -25.98 18.57
N PRO A 182 2.91 -25.27 18.15
CA PRO A 182 3.95 -24.80 19.09
C PRO A 182 3.40 -23.83 20.13
N THR A 183 2.45 -22.97 19.77
CA THR A 183 1.81 -22.05 20.71
C THR A 183 0.91 -22.80 21.69
N TRP A 184 0.22 -23.85 21.24
CA TRP A 184 -0.64 -24.66 22.10
C TRP A 184 0.14 -25.42 23.18
N GLU A 185 1.35 -25.87 22.86
CA GLU A 185 2.27 -26.47 23.85
C GLU A 185 2.68 -25.46 24.93
N GLN A 186 2.97 -24.21 24.56
CA GLN A 186 3.30 -23.14 25.51
C GLN A 186 2.13 -22.77 26.44
N VAL A 187 0.90 -22.81 25.92
CA VAL A 187 -0.30 -22.53 26.74
C VAL A 187 -0.37 -23.49 27.94
N ARG A 188 0.01 -24.77 27.77
CA ARG A 188 0.06 -25.72 28.91
C ARG A 188 1.02 -25.26 29.99
N GLU A 189 2.21 -24.77 29.62
CA GLU A 189 3.20 -24.27 30.57
C GLU A 189 2.66 -23.07 31.35
N ILE A 190 2.00 -22.11 30.69
CA ILE A 190 1.43 -20.94 31.35
C ILE A 190 0.33 -21.34 32.34
N PHE A 191 -0.52 -22.31 31.98
CA PHE A 191 -1.62 -22.74 32.83
C PHE A 191 -1.20 -23.66 34.00
N TYR A 192 -0.08 -24.39 33.89
CA TYR A 192 0.33 -25.40 34.88
C TYR A 192 1.73 -25.19 35.51
N GLY A 193 2.57 -24.32 34.94
CA GLY A 193 3.94 -24.02 35.38
C GLY A 193 4.08 -22.74 36.21
N GLY A 194 2.96 -22.17 36.66
CA GLY A 194 2.89 -20.96 37.49
C GLY A 194 2.90 -21.20 39.00
N GLU A 195 3.72 -22.15 39.49
CA GLU A 195 4.08 -22.26 40.92
C GLU A 195 5.53 -21.82 41.17
#